data_AF-A0A7C6IFT9-F1
#
_entry.id   AF-A0A7C6IFT9-F1
#
_cell.length_a   1.000
_cell.length_b   1.000
_cell.length_c   1.000
_cell.angle_alpha   90.00
_cell.angle_beta   90.00
_cell.angle_gamma   90.00
#
_symmetry.space_group_name_H-M   'P 1'
#
loop_
_entity.id
_entity.type
_entity.pdbx_description
1 polymer ?
#
loop_
_entity_poly.entity_id
_entity_poly.type
_entity_poly.pdbx_seq_one_letter_code
_entity_poly.pdbx_strand_id
1 'polypeptide(L)'
;MDDDRTAATRKVLVTGQAQLKDTIVAVNEADLDHYIAKPWDRADLEATVRELLTAYVADMGIDPLPHLAALDQARAMDLIR
;
A
#
# COMPACT_ATOMS: atom_id res chain seq x y z
N MET A 1 -5.31 -16.49 5.48
CA MET A 1 -4.89 -15.07 5.61
C MET A 1 -6.12 -14.33 6.08
N ASP A 2 -6.71 -14.80 7.18
CA ASP A 2 -8.14 -14.60 7.48
C ASP A 2 -8.29 -14.10 8.93
N ASP A 3 -7.45 -13.13 9.30
CA ASP A 3 -7.62 -12.41 10.57
C ASP A 3 -8.50 -11.20 10.28
N ASP A 4 -9.74 -11.22 10.77
CA ASP A 4 -10.72 -10.14 10.59
C ASP A 4 -10.18 -8.77 11.05
N ARG A 5 -9.23 -8.76 11.99
CA ARG A 5 -8.62 -7.51 12.48
C ARG A 5 -7.76 -6.82 11.44
N THR A 6 -7.26 -7.54 10.44
CA THR A 6 -6.40 -6.99 9.37
C THR A 6 -7.06 -7.06 8.00
N ALA A 7 -8.33 -7.48 7.93
CA ALA A 7 -9.07 -7.64 6.67
C ALA A 7 -9.13 -6.35 5.84
N ALA A 8 -9.29 -5.19 6.50
CA ALA A 8 -9.32 -3.90 5.81
C ALA A 8 -7.92 -3.35 5.46
N THR A 9 -6.84 -3.92 6.00
CA THR A 9 -5.49 -3.36 5.87
C THR A 9 -4.88 -3.65 4.52
N ARG A 10 -4.02 -2.74 4.05
CA ARG A 10 -3.23 -2.94 2.83
C ARG A 10 -2.08 -3.89 3.07
N LYS A 11 -1.82 -4.79 2.13
CA LYS A 11 -0.85 -5.88 2.27
C LYS A 11 0.27 -5.73 1.25
N VAL A 12 1.50 -5.67 1.75
CA VAL A 12 2.72 -5.53 0.93
C VAL A 12 3.60 -6.76 1.14
N LEU A 13 3.88 -7.48 0.05
CA LEU A 13 4.85 -8.57 0.07
C LEU A 13 6.26 -8.04 -0.23
N VAL A 14 7.20 -8.36 0.65
CA VAL A 14 8.60 -7.95 0.52
C VAL A 14 9.48 -9.20 0.35
N THR A 15 10.18 -9.35 -0.79
CA THR A 15 10.97 -10.58 -1.08
C THR A 15 12.35 -10.30 -1.68
N GLY A 16 13.28 -11.25 -1.51
CA GLY A 16 14.65 -11.18 -2.04
C GLY A 16 14.92 -12.00 -3.30
N GLN A 17 13.93 -12.71 -3.84
CA GLN A 17 14.08 -13.50 -5.06
C GLN A 17 13.39 -12.76 -6.21
N ALA A 18 14.16 -12.03 -7.01
CA ALA A 18 13.69 -11.20 -8.13
C ALA A 18 13.14 -12.01 -9.33
N GLN A 19 13.24 -13.34 -9.31
CA GLN A 19 12.74 -14.24 -10.34
C GLN A 19 11.22 -14.49 -10.27
N LEU A 20 10.54 -13.93 -9.26
CA LEU A 20 9.08 -14.02 -9.12
C LEU A 20 8.34 -12.87 -9.83
N LYS A 21 8.96 -12.19 -10.81
CA LYS A 21 8.22 -11.20 -11.63
C LYS A 21 7.09 -11.85 -12.44
N ASP A 22 7.31 -13.07 -12.92
CA ASP A 22 6.34 -13.75 -13.79
C ASP A 22 5.23 -14.48 -13.02
N THR A 23 5.44 -14.79 -11.73
CA THR A 23 4.41 -15.44 -10.90
C THR A 23 3.52 -14.43 -10.18
N ILE A 24 3.96 -13.19 -9.94
CA ILE A 24 3.18 -12.22 -9.15
C ILE A 24 2.02 -11.59 -9.94
N VAL A 25 2.12 -11.50 -11.27
CA VAL A 25 0.94 -11.18 -12.09
C VAL A 25 -0.15 -12.25 -11.92
N ALA A 26 0.22 -13.51 -11.64
CA ALA A 26 -0.72 -14.57 -11.28
C ALA A 26 -1.20 -14.51 -9.81
N VAL A 27 -0.49 -13.79 -8.92
CA VAL A 27 -0.87 -13.56 -7.52
C VAL A 27 -1.86 -12.39 -7.35
N ASN A 28 -2.23 -11.68 -8.42
CA ASN A 28 -3.41 -10.79 -8.39
C ASN A 28 -4.71 -11.53 -7.94
N GLU A 29 -4.71 -12.87 -7.86
CA GLU A 29 -5.76 -13.67 -7.25
C GLU A 29 -5.70 -13.79 -5.70
N ALA A 30 -4.68 -13.23 -5.02
CA ALA A 30 -4.40 -13.49 -3.59
C ALA A 30 -4.54 -12.27 -2.64
N ASP A 31 -5.25 -11.20 -3.04
CA ASP A 31 -5.55 -10.07 -2.14
C ASP A 31 -4.29 -9.30 -1.64
N LEU A 32 -3.30 -9.12 -2.52
CA LEU A 32 -2.12 -8.29 -2.28
C LEU A 32 -2.26 -6.94 -3.00
N ASP A 33 -2.06 -5.84 -2.28
CA ASP A 33 -2.13 -4.49 -2.86
C ASP A 33 -0.80 -4.06 -3.53
N HIS A 34 0.36 -4.58 -3.08
CA HIS A 34 1.65 -4.22 -3.66
C HIS A 34 2.79 -5.24 -3.45
N TYR A 35 3.83 -5.12 -4.28
CA TYR A 35 5.04 -5.94 -4.28
C TYR A 35 6.32 -5.10 -4.25
N ILE A 36 7.29 -5.47 -3.40
CA ILE A 36 8.61 -4.81 -3.32
C ILE A 36 9.75 -5.85 -3.31
N ALA A 37 10.62 -5.77 -4.32
CA ALA A 37 11.81 -6.63 -4.44
C ALA A 37 13.03 -6.05 -3.71
N LYS A 38 13.89 -6.91 -3.15
CA LYS A 38 15.22 -6.51 -2.65
C LYS A 38 16.28 -6.52 -3.76
N PRO A 39 17.31 -5.64 -3.67
CA PRO A 39 17.41 -4.54 -2.72
C PRO A 39 16.40 -3.44 -3.09
N TRP A 40 15.67 -2.92 -2.09
CA TRP A 40 14.71 -1.83 -2.30
C TRP A 40 15.40 -0.49 -2.23
N ASP A 41 14.89 0.47 -3.01
CA ASP A 41 15.17 1.87 -2.78
C ASP A 41 14.28 2.40 -1.65
N ARG A 42 14.84 3.26 -0.79
CA ARG A 42 14.11 3.83 0.34
C ARG A 42 12.96 4.72 -0.12
N ALA A 43 13.21 5.57 -1.13
CA ALA A 43 12.22 6.52 -1.62
C ALA A 43 11.06 5.77 -2.28
N ASP A 44 11.35 4.71 -3.04
CA ASP A 44 10.31 3.87 -3.66
C ASP A 44 9.44 3.20 -2.59
N LEU A 45 10.04 2.63 -1.55
CA LEU A 45 9.29 2.03 -0.43
C LEU A 45 8.42 3.05 0.28
N GLU A 46 8.96 4.23 0.60
CA GLU A 46 8.21 5.29 1.26
C GLU A 46 7.06 5.81 0.39
N ALA A 47 7.27 5.92 -0.93
CA ALA A 47 6.23 6.31 -1.89
C ALA A 47 5.09 5.29 -1.95
N THR A 48 5.41 3.99 -2.10
CA THR A 48 4.42 2.91 -2.09
C THR A 48 3.60 2.93 -0.80
N VAL A 49 4.26 3.04 0.36
CA VAL A 49 3.56 3.02 1.65
C VAL A 49 2.62 4.22 1.78
N ARG A 50 3.04 5.41 1.35
CA ARG A 50 2.20 6.62 1.36
C ARG A 50 0.97 6.45 0.47
N GLU A 51 1.14 5.90 -0.72
CA GLU A 51 0.03 5.63 -1.64
C GLU A 51 -1.00 4.69 -1.02
N LEU A 52 -0.53 3.57 -0.45
CA LEU A 52 -1.40 2.56 0.18
C LEU A 52 -2.12 3.12 1.41
N LEU A 53 -1.43 3.91 2.24
CA LEU A 53 -2.06 4.58 3.38
C LEU A 53 -3.12 5.58 2.93
N THR A 54 -2.87 6.37 1.89
CA THR A 54 -3.87 7.29 1.35
C THR A 54 -5.09 6.53 0.82
N ALA A 55 -4.89 5.42 0.11
CA ALA A 55 -5.99 4.59 -0.37
C ALA A 55 -6.79 3.95 0.80
N TYR A 56 -6.11 3.51 1.86
CA TYR A 56 -6.79 2.98 3.04
C TYR A 56 -7.63 4.05 3.75
N VAL A 57 -7.09 5.26 3.94
CA VAL A 57 -7.81 6.39 4.56
C VAL A 57 -9.07 6.74 3.76
N ALA A 58 -8.96 6.78 2.43
CA ALA A 58 -10.08 7.03 1.54
C ALA A 58 -11.17 5.95 1.68
N ASP A 59 -10.79 4.67 1.56
CA ASP A 59 -11.75 3.55 1.58
C ASP A 59 -12.46 3.39 2.93
N MET A 60 -11.76 3.71 4.02
CA MET A 60 -12.33 3.65 5.38
C MET A 60 -13.09 4.92 5.78
N GLY A 61 -13.11 5.96 4.94
CA GLY A 61 -13.75 7.25 5.25
C GLY A 61 -13.11 7.95 6.47
N ILE A 62 -11.81 7.74 6.68
CA ILE A 62 -11.06 8.37 7.77
C ILE A 62 -10.74 9.82 7.37
N ASP A 63 -10.83 10.77 8.31
CA ASP A 63 -10.39 12.14 8.08
C ASP A 63 -8.88 12.17 7.76
N PRO A 64 -8.46 12.65 6.57
CA PRO A 64 -7.05 12.67 6.21
C PRO A 64 -6.26 13.79 6.92
N LEU A 65 -6.89 14.83 7.46
CA LEU A 65 -6.21 15.99 8.03
C LEU A 65 -5.21 15.66 9.15
N PRO A 66 -5.55 14.83 10.15
CA PRO A 66 -4.60 14.44 11.20
C PRO A 66 -3.41 13.61 10.69
N HIS A 67 -3.50 13.06 9.47
CA HIS A 67 -2.58 12.08 8.93
C HIS A 67 -1.73 12.60 7.76
N LEU A 68 -1.93 13.84 7.29
CA LEU A 68 -1.28 14.41 6.09
C LEU A 68 0.23 14.18 5.99
N ALA A 69 0.96 14.20 7.10
CA ALA A 69 2.40 13.96 7.12
C ALA A 69 2.80 12.56 6.66
N ALA A 70 1.92 11.58 6.80
CA ALA A 70 2.13 10.17 6.43
C ALA A 70 1.44 9.78 5.10
N LEU A 71 0.67 10.69 4.51
CA LEU A 71 -0.08 10.45 3.28
C LEU A 71 0.60 11.08 2.06
N ASP A 72 0.14 10.71 0.87
CA ASP A 72 0.28 11.55 -0.32
C ASP A 72 -0.55 12.82 -0.11
N GLN A 73 0.11 13.97 0.03
CA GLN A 73 -0.55 15.23 0.37
C GLN A 73 -1.46 15.74 -0.74
N ALA A 74 -1.08 15.60 -2.02
CA ALA A 74 -1.90 16.07 -3.12
C ALA A 74 -3.23 15.31 -3.14
N ARG A 75 -3.15 13.98 -3.11
CA ARG A 75 -4.32 13.11 -3.11
C ARG A 75 -5.14 13.23 -1.83
N ALA A 76 -4.50 13.38 -0.66
CA ALA A 76 -5.19 13.56 0.61
C ALA A 76 -5.98 14.88 0.66
N MET A 77 -5.47 15.94 0.04
CA MET A 77 -6.19 17.22 -0.06
C MET A 77 -7.40 17.12 -1.00
N ASP A 78 -7.32 16.31 -2.06
CA ASP A 78 -8.45 16.07 -2.95
C ASP A 78 -9.59 15.30 -2.25
N LEU A 79 -9.29 14.45 -1.26
CA LEU A 79 -10.29 13.72 -0.47
C LEU A 79 -11.12 14.62 0.46
N ILE A 80 -10.61 15.83 0.79
CA ILE A 80 -11.27 16.78 1.69
C ILE A 80 -12.28 17.67 0.94
N ARG A 81 -12.12 17.79 -0.38
CA ARG A 81 -12.90 18.69 -1.23
C ARG A 81 -14.28 18.11 -1.57
#